data_AF-A0A954HSL7-F1
#
_entry.id   AF-A0A954HSL7-F1
#
_cell.length_a   1.000
_cell.length_b   1.000
_cell.length_c   1.000
_cell.angle_alpha   90.00
_cell.angle_beta   90.00
_cell.angle_gamma   90.00
#
_symmetry.space_group_name_H-M   'P 1'
#
loop_
_entity.id
_entity.type
_entity.pdbx_description
1 polymer ?
#
loop_
_entity_poly.entity_id
_entity_poly.type
_entity_poly.pdbx_seq_one_letter_code
_entity_poly.pdbx_strand_id
1 'polypeptide(L)'
;MNIRFRYWHHVSSVAAAMTILSAAVPAQAGLIFFDLRDTAAIEPVDEGSFITLTRGGITATLTAMVDGNSGVLNVTGSGFGVNADGGTDDTDTIDDKEGLESIEVTFDTAVTIDEVHLSLLTAAQNDQATLTIAGFPGLALADTGTSADIFTISADNELPAGQKMILAFSSGNGFSFDGFSVSTPVPEPTSAVLAALGVVSLLGCRRKCRQCRNTRCCVEHCS
;
A
#
# COMPACT_ATOMS: atom_id res chain seq x y z
N MET A 1 28.93 -48.50 67.28
CA MET A 1 28.56 -47.07 67.36
C MET A 1 28.50 -46.55 65.92
N ASN A 2 27.30 -46.49 65.33
CA ASN A 2 27.11 -46.21 63.90
C ASN A 2 26.67 -44.75 63.72
N ILE A 3 27.52 -43.93 63.11
CA ILE A 3 27.22 -42.53 62.76
C ILE A 3 26.61 -42.54 61.36
N ARG A 4 25.32 -42.15 61.24
CA ARG A 4 24.65 -41.91 59.96
C ARG A 4 24.70 -40.42 59.63
N PHE A 5 25.45 -40.04 58.60
CA PHE A 5 25.33 -38.72 57.97
C PHE A 5 24.27 -38.79 56.87
N ARG A 6 23.19 -38.00 57.01
CA ARG A 6 22.22 -37.72 55.94
C ARG A 6 22.65 -36.46 55.20
N TYR A 7 23.07 -36.60 53.94
CA TYR A 7 23.22 -35.48 53.00
C TYR A 7 21.84 -35.14 52.42
N TRP A 8 21.42 -33.88 52.56
CA TRP A 8 20.27 -33.30 51.88
C TRP A 8 20.76 -32.54 50.64
N HIS A 9 20.44 -33.03 49.45
CA HIS A 9 20.63 -32.27 48.21
C HIS A 9 19.39 -31.40 47.96
N HIS A 10 19.54 -30.08 48.10
CA HIS A 10 18.59 -29.13 47.54
C HIS A 10 18.93 -28.93 46.06
N VAL A 11 18.24 -29.64 45.17
CA VAL A 11 18.24 -29.33 43.74
C VAL A 11 17.24 -28.20 43.52
N SER A 12 17.74 -26.97 43.30
CA SER A 12 16.91 -25.85 42.86
C SER A 12 16.89 -25.82 41.33
N SER A 13 15.77 -26.27 40.76
CA SER A 13 15.50 -26.18 39.32
C SER A 13 15.17 -24.74 38.92
N VAL A 14 16.07 -24.08 38.19
CA VAL A 14 15.80 -22.80 37.52
C VAL A 14 15.35 -23.10 36.10
N ALA A 15 14.05 -22.97 35.83
CA ALA A 15 13.52 -23.03 34.47
C ALA A 15 13.65 -21.64 33.83
N ALA A 16 14.58 -21.50 32.87
CA ALA A 16 14.67 -20.33 32.01
C ALA A 16 13.64 -20.47 30.87
N ALA A 17 12.60 -19.66 30.89
CA ALA A 17 11.66 -19.55 29.78
C ALA A 17 12.29 -18.70 28.67
N MET A 18 12.64 -19.33 27.55
CA MET A 18 13.17 -18.67 26.36
C MET A 18 11.99 -18.22 25.50
N THR A 19 11.60 -16.95 25.62
CA THR A 19 10.57 -16.34 24.77
C THR A 19 11.21 -15.96 23.43
N ILE A 20 10.89 -16.70 22.37
CA ILE A 20 11.28 -16.35 21.00
C ILE A 20 10.33 -15.25 20.54
N LEU A 21 10.84 -14.02 20.42
CA LEU A 21 10.13 -12.90 19.81
C LEU A 21 10.26 -13.04 18.29
N SER A 22 9.35 -13.76 17.64
CA SER A 22 9.28 -13.79 16.18
C SER A 22 8.76 -12.42 15.72
N ALA A 23 9.66 -11.60 15.16
CA ALA A 23 9.27 -10.39 14.46
C ALA A 23 8.34 -10.78 13.31
N ALA A 24 7.11 -10.30 13.36
CA ALA A 24 6.19 -10.40 12.26
C ALA A 24 6.76 -9.53 11.11
N VAL A 25 7.20 -10.17 10.05
CA VAL A 25 7.41 -9.47 8.79
C VAL A 25 6.02 -9.36 8.15
N PRO A 26 5.52 -8.14 7.83
CA PRO A 26 4.29 -8.04 7.06
C PRO A 26 4.51 -8.75 5.72
N ALA A 27 3.68 -9.75 5.42
CA ALA A 27 3.79 -10.50 4.18
C ALA A 27 3.16 -9.67 3.06
N GLN A 28 3.92 -8.84 2.34
CA GLN A 28 3.37 -8.06 1.23
C GLN A 28 2.72 -8.99 0.19
N ALA A 29 1.46 -8.73 -0.18
CA ALA A 29 0.85 -9.41 -1.31
C ALA A 29 1.62 -9.03 -2.60
N GLY A 30 1.68 -9.95 -3.56
CA GLY A 30 2.42 -9.73 -4.80
C GLY A 30 1.98 -8.43 -5.50
N LEU A 31 2.96 -7.76 -6.11
CA LEU A 31 2.76 -6.54 -6.88
C LEU A 31 1.83 -6.83 -8.08
N ILE A 32 0.75 -6.05 -8.19
CA ILE A 32 -0.24 -6.13 -9.27
C ILE A 32 0.00 -4.95 -10.20
N PHE A 33 0.28 -5.24 -11.47
CA PHE A 33 0.46 -4.22 -12.50
C PHE A 33 -0.79 -4.06 -13.34
N PHE A 34 -1.22 -2.82 -13.52
CA PHE A 34 -2.26 -2.41 -14.45
C PHE A 34 -1.57 -1.78 -15.66
N ASP A 35 -1.47 -2.57 -16.74
CA ASP A 35 -0.95 -2.13 -18.03
C ASP A 35 -2.06 -1.39 -18.79
N LEU A 36 -1.83 -0.11 -19.08
CA LEU A 36 -2.76 0.77 -19.81
C LEU A 36 -2.43 0.84 -21.31
N ARG A 37 -1.41 0.11 -21.77
CA ARG A 37 -1.01 0.00 -23.17
C ARG A 37 -1.39 -1.37 -23.77
N ASP A 38 -1.86 -2.31 -22.94
CA ASP A 38 -2.41 -3.59 -23.39
C ASP A 38 -3.77 -3.41 -24.06
N THR A 39 -3.73 -3.07 -25.35
CA THR A 39 -4.89 -2.89 -26.23
C THR A 39 -5.91 -4.03 -26.12
N ALA A 40 -5.50 -5.29 -25.96
CA ALA A 40 -6.46 -6.40 -25.86
C ALA A 40 -7.39 -6.30 -24.64
N ALA A 41 -6.96 -5.62 -23.58
CA ALA A 41 -7.75 -5.37 -22.37
C ALA A 41 -8.50 -4.03 -22.38
N ILE A 42 -8.12 -3.10 -23.25
CA ILE A 42 -8.51 -1.67 -23.18
C ILE A 42 -9.35 -1.23 -24.39
N GLU A 43 -9.14 -1.84 -25.56
CA GLU A 43 -9.91 -1.62 -26.80
C GLU A 43 -11.44 -1.66 -26.63
N PRO A 44 -12.05 -2.45 -25.70
CA PRO A 44 -13.50 -2.39 -25.51
C PRO A 44 -14.02 -1.06 -24.95
N VAL A 45 -13.14 -0.16 -24.51
CA VAL A 45 -13.47 1.04 -23.73
C VAL A 45 -12.73 2.29 -24.22
N ASP A 46 -12.10 2.19 -25.39
CA ASP A 46 -11.68 3.34 -26.17
C ASP A 46 -12.90 4.26 -26.41
N GLU A 47 -12.72 5.57 -26.27
CA GLU A 47 -13.76 6.60 -26.38
C GLU A 47 -14.77 6.69 -25.20
N GLY A 48 -14.49 6.02 -24.06
CA GLY A 48 -15.32 6.10 -22.86
C GLY A 48 -14.84 7.13 -21.83
N SER A 49 -15.75 7.78 -21.09
CA SER A 49 -15.37 8.67 -19.97
C SER A 49 -14.73 7.94 -18.77
N PHE A 50 -14.91 6.63 -18.68
CA PHE A 50 -14.30 5.79 -17.65
C PHE A 50 -14.09 4.35 -18.14
N ILE A 51 -13.14 3.66 -17.51
CA ILE A 51 -12.88 2.22 -17.70
C ILE A 51 -12.71 1.54 -16.34
N THR A 52 -13.15 0.28 -16.26
CA THR A 52 -12.93 -0.57 -15.10
C THR A 52 -12.02 -1.74 -15.49
N LEU A 53 -10.90 -1.89 -14.77
CA LEU A 53 -9.92 -2.94 -14.96
C LEU A 53 -9.83 -3.81 -13.71
N THR A 54 -9.95 -5.12 -13.86
CA THR A 54 -9.75 -6.06 -12.74
C THR A 54 -8.47 -6.89 -12.96
N ARG A 55 -7.58 -6.86 -11.97
CA ARG A 55 -6.30 -7.61 -11.94
C ARG A 55 -6.00 -8.06 -10.52
N GLY A 56 -5.58 -9.31 -10.34
CA GLY A 56 -5.23 -9.84 -9.00
C GLY A 56 -6.36 -9.80 -7.97
N GLY A 57 -7.63 -9.71 -8.41
CA GLY A 57 -8.79 -9.54 -7.52
C GLY A 57 -9.04 -8.11 -7.04
N ILE A 58 -8.27 -7.14 -7.54
CA ILE A 58 -8.45 -5.70 -7.33
C ILE A 58 -9.10 -5.11 -8.57
N THR A 59 -10.09 -4.24 -8.38
CA THR A 59 -10.74 -3.50 -9.45
C THR A 59 -10.37 -2.02 -9.38
N ALA A 60 -9.66 -1.53 -10.40
CA ALA A 60 -9.39 -0.13 -10.61
C ALA A 60 -10.43 0.48 -11.56
N THR A 61 -10.93 1.68 -11.24
CA THR A 61 -11.76 2.47 -12.16
C THR A 61 -11.04 3.76 -12.49
N LEU A 62 -10.70 3.94 -13.76
CA LEU A 62 -10.08 5.15 -14.29
C LEU A 62 -11.15 6.04 -14.89
N THR A 63 -11.09 7.34 -14.67
CA THR A 63 -12.04 8.34 -15.20
C THR A 63 -11.25 9.49 -15.81
N ALA A 64 -11.53 9.83 -17.07
CA ALA A 64 -10.95 10.98 -17.75
C ALA A 64 -11.62 12.28 -17.31
N MET A 65 -10.82 13.33 -17.14
CA MET A 65 -11.28 14.65 -16.74
C MET A 65 -10.63 15.75 -17.59
N VAL A 66 -11.43 16.73 -18.03
CA VAL A 66 -10.98 17.96 -18.73
C VAL A 66 -11.60 19.16 -18.01
N ASP A 67 -10.79 20.06 -17.47
CA ASP A 67 -11.22 21.21 -16.66
C ASP A 67 -12.19 20.84 -15.50
N GLY A 68 -12.01 19.63 -14.94
CA GLY A 68 -12.88 19.10 -13.89
C GLY A 68 -14.24 18.57 -14.36
N ASN A 69 -14.49 18.50 -15.66
CA ASN A 69 -15.64 17.82 -16.27
C ASN A 69 -15.21 16.47 -16.86
N SER A 70 -16.17 15.62 -17.22
CA SER A 70 -15.87 14.33 -17.87
C SER A 70 -15.17 14.54 -19.21
N GLY A 71 -13.98 13.95 -19.35
CA GLY A 71 -13.28 13.78 -20.62
C GLY A 71 -13.56 12.42 -21.24
N VAL A 72 -12.75 12.06 -22.23
CA VAL A 72 -12.80 10.76 -22.89
C VAL A 72 -11.44 10.08 -22.74
N LEU A 73 -11.40 8.85 -22.26
CA LEU A 73 -10.17 8.04 -22.27
C LEU A 73 -9.93 7.54 -23.68
N ASN A 74 -8.68 7.55 -24.12
CA ASN A 74 -8.33 7.11 -25.47
C ASN A 74 -6.96 6.44 -25.48
N VAL A 75 -6.88 5.34 -26.23
CA VAL A 75 -5.68 4.53 -26.38
C VAL A 75 -5.30 4.46 -27.84
N THR A 76 -4.02 4.70 -28.17
CA THR A 76 -3.54 4.52 -29.54
C THR A 76 -2.29 3.65 -29.58
N GLY A 77 -1.70 3.50 -30.77
CA GLY A 77 -0.39 2.86 -30.90
C GLY A 77 0.73 3.58 -30.14
N SER A 78 0.61 4.88 -29.86
CA SER A 78 1.65 5.70 -29.22
C SER A 78 1.48 5.87 -27.71
N GLY A 79 0.26 6.04 -27.20
CA GLY A 79 0.01 6.33 -25.79
C GLY A 79 -1.34 5.90 -25.24
N PHE A 80 -1.60 6.30 -24.01
CA PHE A 80 -2.88 6.23 -23.32
C PHE A 80 -3.09 7.54 -22.55
N GLY A 81 -4.21 8.21 -22.80
CA GLY A 81 -4.44 9.54 -22.27
C GLY A 81 -5.91 9.96 -22.29
N VAL A 82 -6.11 11.27 -22.40
CA VAL A 82 -7.41 11.91 -22.48
C VAL A 82 -7.56 12.49 -23.88
N ASN A 83 -8.74 12.33 -24.46
CA ASN A 83 -9.16 12.98 -25.68
C ASN A 83 -10.13 14.10 -25.29
N ALA A 84 -9.68 15.34 -25.44
CA ALA A 84 -10.50 16.52 -25.26
C ALA A 84 -11.16 16.92 -26.59
N ASP A 85 -12.41 17.38 -26.51
CA ASP A 85 -13.15 17.85 -27.69
C ASP A 85 -12.44 19.07 -28.32
N GLY A 86 -11.68 18.84 -29.38
CA GLY A 86 -10.88 19.87 -30.01
C GLY A 86 -10.20 19.41 -31.29
N GLY A 87 -9.66 20.36 -32.05
CA GLY A 87 -8.98 20.06 -33.32
C GLY A 87 -7.47 19.92 -33.19
N THR A 88 -6.92 20.30 -32.03
CA THR A 88 -5.47 20.36 -31.79
C THR A 88 -4.99 19.43 -30.69
N ASP A 89 -5.91 18.67 -30.10
CA ASP A 89 -5.64 17.71 -29.04
C ASP A 89 -4.79 16.53 -29.53
N ASP A 90 -3.85 16.11 -28.69
CA ASP A 90 -3.13 14.85 -28.87
C ASP A 90 -3.80 13.79 -28.02
N THR A 91 -4.76 13.10 -28.66
CA THR A 91 -5.81 12.31 -28.02
C THR A 91 -5.34 11.20 -27.07
N ASP A 92 -4.06 10.85 -27.08
CA ASP A 92 -3.50 9.79 -26.23
C ASP A 92 -2.48 10.31 -25.20
N THR A 93 -2.49 11.62 -24.96
CA THR A 93 -1.69 12.29 -23.96
C THR A 93 -2.58 12.91 -22.87
N ILE A 94 -1.97 13.34 -21.77
CA ILE A 94 -2.58 14.16 -20.73
C ILE A 94 -1.89 15.52 -20.80
N ASP A 95 -2.57 16.52 -21.33
CA ASP A 95 -2.00 17.85 -21.60
C ASP A 95 -2.92 19.04 -21.21
N ASP A 96 -2.65 20.23 -21.77
CA ASP A 96 -3.47 21.43 -21.58
C ASP A 96 -3.93 22.11 -22.88
N LYS A 97 -3.86 21.42 -24.03
CA LYS A 97 -4.13 22.03 -25.35
C LYS A 97 -5.58 22.44 -25.53
N GLU A 98 -6.52 21.61 -25.08
CA GLU A 98 -7.96 21.83 -25.21
C GLU A 98 -8.69 21.77 -23.84
N GLY A 99 -7.96 22.14 -22.79
CA GLY A 99 -8.42 22.13 -21.39
C GLY A 99 -7.44 21.37 -20.50
N LEU A 100 -7.44 21.63 -19.19
CA LEU A 100 -6.52 20.97 -18.28
C LEU A 100 -6.94 19.52 -18.02
N GLU A 101 -6.11 18.58 -18.45
CA GLU A 101 -6.45 17.16 -18.41
C GLU A 101 -5.92 16.44 -17.16
N SER A 102 -6.68 15.42 -16.74
CA SER A 102 -6.27 14.50 -15.70
C SER A 102 -7.00 13.16 -15.78
N ILE A 103 -6.41 12.14 -15.16
CA ILE A 103 -7.05 10.84 -14.96
C ILE A 103 -7.18 10.60 -13.45
N GLU A 104 -8.41 10.34 -13.01
CA GLU A 104 -8.71 9.90 -11.66
C GLU A 104 -8.79 8.37 -11.62
N VAL A 105 -8.17 7.76 -10.61
CA VAL A 105 -8.19 6.31 -10.39
C VAL A 105 -8.74 6.02 -8.99
N THR A 106 -9.75 5.14 -8.93
CA THR A 106 -10.30 4.60 -7.67
C THR A 106 -10.17 3.10 -7.62
N PHE A 107 -10.14 2.54 -6.41
CA PHE A 107 -10.06 1.09 -6.18
C PHE A 107 -11.23 0.60 -5.33
N ASP A 108 -11.67 -0.62 -5.60
CA ASP A 108 -12.69 -1.33 -4.81
C ASP A 108 -12.19 -1.81 -3.43
N THR A 109 -10.88 -1.93 -3.27
CA THR A 109 -10.20 -2.23 -2.00
C THR A 109 -9.15 -1.16 -1.69
N ALA A 110 -8.72 -1.10 -0.42
CA ALA A 110 -7.55 -0.32 -0.07
C ALA A 110 -6.31 -0.90 -0.73
N VAL A 111 -5.43 -0.02 -1.23
CA VAL A 111 -4.19 -0.37 -1.92
C VAL A 111 -3.06 0.54 -1.46
N THR A 112 -1.84 0.11 -1.74
CA THR A 112 -0.63 0.93 -1.71
C THR A 112 -0.18 1.15 -3.16
N ILE A 113 0.01 2.40 -3.57
CA ILE A 113 0.55 2.75 -4.88
C ILE A 113 2.07 2.56 -4.84
N ASP A 114 2.58 1.63 -5.63
CA ASP A 114 4.01 1.29 -5.62
C ASP A 114 4.77 2.02 -6.73
N GLU A 115 4.24 1.99 -7.96
CA GLU A 115 4.85 2.67 -9.09
C GLU A 115 3.82 3.31 -10.03
N VAL A 116 4.23 4.41 -10.68
CA VAL A 116 3.52 5.03 -11.81
C VAL A 116 4.46 5.03 -13.01
N HIS A 117 3.97 4.60 -14.16
CA HIS A 117 4.71 4.46 -15.40
C HIS A 117 4.15 5.45 -16.42
N LEU A 118 4.99 6.39 -16.84
CA LEU A 118 4.65 7.42 -17.83
C LEU A 118 5.59 7.30 -19.03
N SER A 119 5.17 7.83 -20.17
CA SER A 119 6.05 8.07 -21.31
C SER A 119 5.79 9.45 -21.91
N LEU A 120 6.66 9.83 -22.86
CA LEU A 120 6.62 11.12 -23.55
C LEU A 120 6.95 12.34 -22.69
N LEU A 121 7.34 12.17 -21.43
CA LEU A 121 7.97 13.26 -20.67
C LEU A 121 9.33 13.58 -21.27
N THR A 122 9.59 14.86 -21.53
CA THR A 122 10.86 15.34 -22.04
C THR A 122 11.37 16.56 -21.27
N ALA A 123 12.63 16.51 -20.84
CA ALA A 123 13.29 17.63 -20.18
C ALA A 123 13.42 18.86 -21.09
N ALA A 124 13.47 18.66 -22.41
CA ALA A 124 13.59 19.76 -23.38
C ALA A 124 12.35 20.67 -23.39
N GLN A 125 11.18 20.12 -23.09
CA GLN A 125 9.90 20.84 -23.05
C GLN A 125 9.48 21.18 -21.62
N ASN A 126 10.28 20.78 -20.63
CA ASN A 126 9.96 20.91 -19.21
C ASN A 126 8.62 20.23 -18.88
N ASP A 127 8.43 19.03 -19.42
CA ASP A 127 7.24 18.22 -19.17
C ASP A 127 7.19 17.78 -17.72
N GLN A 128 6.03 17.98 -17.09
CA GLN A 128 5.79 17.62 -15.71
C GLN A 128 4.34 17.16 -15.51
N ALA A 129 4.18 16.06 -14.79
CA ALA A 129 2.92 15.60 -14.25
C ALA A 129 2.85 15.87 -12.74
N THR A 130 1.63 15.91 -12.19
CA THR A 130 1.40 15.89 -10.75
C THR A 130 0.60 14.65 -10.37
N LEU A 131 1.08 13.91 -9.38
CA LEU A 131 0.40 12.78 -8.76
C LEU A 131 -0.13 13.17 -7.38
N THR A 132 -1.43 13.05 -7.17
CA THR A 132 -2.09 13.28 -5.88
C THR A 132 -2.76 12.00 -5.41
N ILE A 133 -2.50 11.54 -4.20
CA ILE A 133 -3.07 10.30 -3.63
C ILE A 133 -3.85 10.67 -2.38
N ALA A 134 -5.12 10.27 -2.25
CA ALA A 134 -5.91 10.41 -1.01
C ALA A 134 -5.98 11.85 -0.41
N GLY A 135 -5.69 12.88 -1.21
CA GLY A 135 -5.61 14.27 -0.76
C GLY A 135 -4.28 14.67 -0.09
N PHE A 136 -3.26 13.81 -0.12
CA PHE A 136 -1.88 14.19 0.22
C PHE A 136 -1.36 15.27 -0.73
N PRO A 137 -0.31 16.03 -0.36
CA PRO A 137 0.31 16.99 -1.26
C PRO A 137 0.74 16.34 -2.58
N GLY A 138 0.53 17.04 -3.69
CA GLY A 138 0.91 16.56 -5.02
C GLY A 138 2.42 16.31 -5.14
N LEU A 139 2.78 15.14 -5.67
CA LEU A 139 4.13 14.77 -6.05
C LEU A 139 4.36 15.16 -7.52
N ALA A 140 5.40 15.97 -7.75
CA ALA A 140 5.80 16.32 -9.12
C ALA A 140 6.58 15.16 -9.75
N LEU A 141 6.15 14.72 -10.94
CA LEU A 141 6.80 13.69 -11.75
C LEU A 141 7.34 14.35 -13.01
N ALA A 142 8.63 14.19 -13.30
CA ALA A 142 9.30 14.80 -14.44
C ALA A 142 10.22 13.79 -15.13
N ASP A 143 10.61 14.10 -16.37
CA ASP A 143 11.49 13.26 -17.19
C ASP A 143 12.71 12.76 -16.38
N THR A 144 12.90 11.44 -16.43
CA THR A 144 14.01 10.73 -15.78
C THR A 144 15.18 10.48 -16.73
N GLY A 145 15.05 10.88 -18.01
CA GLY A 145 16.03 10.74 -19.07
C GLY A 145 15.98 9.37 -19.77
N THR A 146 14.92 8.61 -19.57
CA THR A 146 14.69 7.29 -20.16
C THR A 146 13.53 7.33 -21.17
N SER A 147 13.40 6.29 -21.99
CA SER A 147 12.29 6.20 -22.96
C SER A 147 10.93 5.91 -22.31
N ALA A 148 10.94 5.45 -21.05
CA ALA A 148 9.79 5.24 -20.19
C ALA A 148 10.18 5.67 -18.78
N ASP A 149 9.35 6.48 -18.14
CA ASP A 149 9.59 7.06 -16.83
C ASP A 149 8.84 6.25 -15.77
N ILE A 150 9.61 5.58 -14.92
CA ILE A 150 9.08 4.73 -13.85
C ILE A 150 9.34 5.41 -12.51
N PHE A 151 8.28 5.80 -11.83
CA PHE A 151 8.33 6.52 -10.56
C PHE A 151 7.95 5.60 -9.41
N THR A 152 8.90 5.26 -8.55
CA THR A 152 8.62 4.54 -7.29
C THR A 152 8.08 5.49 -6.22
N ILE A 153 6.92 5.17 -5.66
CA ILE A 153 6.26 5.98 -4.63
C ILE A 153 6.54 5.33 -3.26
N SER A 154 7.21 6.06 -2.38
CA SER A 154 7.74 5.51 -1.11
C SER A 154 7.11 6.10 0.15
N ALA A 155 6.29 7.14 0.02
CA ALA A 155 5.59 7.80 1.11
C ALA A 155 4.25 8.32 0.60
N ASP A 156 3.29 8.53 1.52
CA ASP A 156 1.96 9.08 1.22
C ASP A 156 1.26 8.34 0.07
N ASN A 157 1.45 7.02 0.02
CA ASN A 157 1.06 6.15 -1.08
C ASN A 157 -0.04 5.13 -0.71
N GLU A 158 -0.57 5.19 0.50
CA GLU A 158 -1.75 4.41 0.88
C GLU A 158 -3.01 5.08 0.34
N LEU A 159 -3.80 4.32 -0.39
CA LEU A 159 -5.07 4.76 -0.96
C LEU A 159 -6.21 3.89 -0.40
N PRO A 160 -7.03 4.42 0.53
CA PRO A 160 -8.20 3.73 1.02
C PRO A 160 -9.21 3.43 -0.09
N ALA A 161 -9.98 2.35 0.07
CA ALA A 161 -11.04 1.98 -0.88
C ALA A 161 -11.99 3.16 -1.16
N GLY A 162 -12.31 3.38 -2.44
CA GLY A 162 -13.18 4.46 -2.90
C GLY A 162 -12.57 5.88 -2.84
N GLN A 163 -11.36 6.05 -2.33
CA GLN A 163 -10.62 7.31 -2.50
C GLN A 163 -9.90 7.32 -3.86
N LYS A 164 -9.44 8.51 -4.26
CA LYS A 164 -8.86 8.77 -5.57
C LYS A 164 -7.34 8.98 -5.52
N MET A 165 -6.67 8.38 -6.50
CA MET A 165 -5.40 8.87 -7.03
C MET A 165 -5.73 9.75 -8.24
N ILE A 166 -5.03 10.87 -8.41
CA ILE A 166 -5.22 11.80 -9.52
C ILE A 166 -3.87 12.03 -10.16
N LEU A 167 -3.76 11.72 -11.44
CA LEU A 167 -2.61 12.03 -12.28
C LEU A 167 -3.02 13.15 -13.24
N ALA A 168 -2.34 14.28 -13.18
CA ALA A 168 -2.73 15.49 -13.90
C ALA A 168 -1.55 16.13 -14.63
N PHE A 169 -1.85 16.84 -15.72
CA PHE A 169 -0.90 17.75 -16.34
C PHE A 169 -0.48 18.87 -15.39
N SER A 170 0.80 19.26 -15.47
CA SER A 170 1.37 20.39 -14.72
C SER A 170 2.02 21.41 -15.65
N SER A 171 2.90 20.95 -16.55
CA SER A 171 3.55 21.80 -17.55
C SER A 171 4.11 21.01 -18.71
N GLY A 172 4.39 21.69 -19.83
CA GLY A 172 5.06 21.12 -21.00
C GLY A 172 4.11 20.82 -22.15
N ASN A 173 4.37 19.75 -22.90
CA ASN A 173 3.62 19.30 -24.07
C ASN A 173 2.61 18.18 -23.78
N GLY A 174 2.67 17.58 -22.59
CA GLY A 174 1.86 16.43 -22.21
C GLY A 174 2.67 15.17 -21.96
N PHE A 175 2.00 14.10 -21.56
CA PHE A 175 2.59 12.77 -21.36
C PHE A 175 1.55 11.66 -21.53
N SER A 176 2.00 10.43 -21.78
CA SER A 176 1.14 9.24 -21.80
C SER A 176 1.17 8.53 -20.44
N PHE A 177 0.04 8.00 -19.99
CA PHE A 177 -0.09 7.20 -18.78
C PHE A 177 -0.06 5.70 -19.11
N ASP A 178 1.12 5.09 -19.08
CA ASP A 178 1.32 3.74 -19.57
C ASP A 178 0.86 2.65 -18.59
N GLY A 179 0.85 2.95 -17.29
CA GLY A 179 0.41 2.00 -16.28
C GLY A 179 0.81 2.35 -14.87
N PHE A 180 0.42 1.51 -13.94
CA PHE A 180 0.76 1.67 -12.53
C PHE A 180 0.75 0.33 -11.81
N SER A 181 1.49 0.24 -10.70
CA SER A 181 1.51 -0.93 -9.84
C SER A 181 1.00 -0.64 -8.45
N VAL A 182 0.33 -1.64 -7.89
CA VAL A 182 -0.22 -1.57 -6.54
C VAL A 182 0.00 -2.87 -5.78
N SER A 183 -0.04 -2.78 -4.47
CA SER A 183 -0.08 -3.91 -3.56
C SER A 183 -1.22 -3.72 -2.55
N THR A 184 -1.79 -4.82 -2.06
CA THR A 184 -2.78 -4.72 -0.98
C THR A 184 -2.04 -4.49 0.34
N PRO A 185 -2.42 -3.50 1.17
CA PRO A 185 -1.86 -3.33 2.49
C PRO A 185 -2.14 -4.60 3.28
N VAL A 186 -1.08 -5.26 3.74
CA VAL A 186 -1.20 -6.50 4.48
C VAL A 186 -1.43 -6.18 5.93
N PRO A 187 -2.57 -6.60 6.53
CA PRO A 187 -2.81 -6.37 7.94
C PRO A 187 -1.64 -6.91 8.75
N GLU A 188 -1.09 -6.11 9.66
CA GLU A 188 -0.10 -6.62 10.60
C GLU A 188 -0.68 -7.86 11.29
N PRO A 189 0.04 -8.99 11.29
CA PRO A 189 -0.51 -10.19 11.89
C PRO A 189 -0.79 -9.91 13.37
N THR A 190 -1.96 -10.35 13.82
CA THR A 190 -2.46 -10.30 15.21
C THR A 190 -1.49 -10.86 16.26
N SER A 191 -0.32 -11.39 15.84
CA SER A 191 0.84 -11.67 16.69
C SER A 191 1.23 -10.52 17.61
N ALA A 192 1.10 -9.25 17.21
CA ALA A 192 1.37 -8.12 18.12
C ALA A 192 0.36 -8.05 19.27
N VAL A 193 -0.92 -8.26 18.98
CA VAL A 193 -2.01 -8.34 19.99
C VAL A 193 -1.85 -9.57 20.87
N LEU A 194 -1.51 -10.73 20.29
CA LEU A 194 -1.25 -11.97 21.03
C LEU A 194 -0.01 -11.85 21.92
N ALA A 195 1.06 -11.18 21.47
CA ALA A 195 2.24 -10.91 22.28
C ALA A 195 1.90 -10.00 23.47
N ALA A 196 1.11 -8.95 23.25
CA ALA A 196 0.64 -8.07 24.33
C ALA A 196 -0.21 -8.82 25.37
N LEU A 197 -1.14 -9.68 24.93
CA LEU A 197 -1.94 -10.52 25.82
C LEU A 197 -1.09 -11.58 26.55
N GLY A 198 -0.07 -12.12 25.90
CA GLY A 198 0.90 -13.05 26.48
C GLY A 198 1.73 -12.42 27.61
N VAL A 199 2.17 -11.17 27.44
CA VAL A 199 2.93 -10.45 28.47
C VAL A 199 2.04 -10.13 29.69
N VAL A 200 0.78 -9.75 29.48
CA VAL A 200 -0.18 -9.46 30.56
C VAL A 200 -0.50 -10.72 31.38
N SER A 201 -0.69 -11.86 30.73
CA SER A 201 -0.97 -13.14 31.41
C SER A 201 0.23 -13.65 32.22
N LEU A 202 1.46 -13.51 31.71
CA LEU A 202 2.68 -13.86 32.46
C LEU A 202 2.91 -12.94 33.68
N LEU A 203 2.66 -11.64 33.55
CA LEU A 203 2.77 -10.70 34.67
C LEU A 203 1.67 -10.92 35.73
N GLY A 204 0.44 -11.26 35.30
CA GLY A 204 -0.66 -11.63 36.18
C GLY A 204 -0.38 -12.90 37.00
N CYS A 205 0.13 -13.95 36.36
CA CYS A 205 0.53 -15.19 37.04
C CYS A 205 1.69 -14.97 38.04
N ARG A 206 2.66 -14.11 37.71
CA ARG A 206 3.77 -13.76 38.63
C ARG A 206 3.30 -13.03 39.88
N ARG A 207 2.25 -12.20 39.80
CA ARG A 207 1.67 -11.50 40.95
C ARG A 207 0.95 -12.46 41.90
N LYS A 208 0.15 -13.41 41.37
CA LYS A 208 -0.54 -14.43 42.19
C LYS A 208 0.42 -15.36 42.93
N CYS A 209 1.48 -15.84 42.28
CA CYS A 209 2.47 -16.72 42.94
C CYS A 209 3.27 -16.02 44.05
N ARG A 210 3.51 -14.70 43.97
CA ARG A 210 4.15 -13.94 45.05
C ARG A 210 3.23 -13.80 46.28
N GLN A 211 1.93 -13.69 46.07
CA GLN A 211 0.96 -13.51 47.15
C GLN A 211 0.80 -14.78 48.00
N CYS A 212 0.87 -15.98 47.37
CA CYS A 212 0.86 -17.25 48.10
C CYS A 212 2.13 -17.53 48.93
N ARG A 213 3.24 -16.82 48.68
CA ARG A 213 4.49 -17.00 49.45
C ARG A 213 4.53 -16.18 50.74
N ASN A 214 3.66 -15.17 50.89
CA ASN A 214 3.66 -14.25 52.03
C ASN A 214 2.58 -14.54 53.08
N THR A 215 1.60 -15.38 52.77
CA THR A 215 0.71 -15.95 53.78
C THR A 215 1.25 -17.29 54.25
N ARG A 216 2.11 -17.24 55.28
CA ARG A 216 2.04 -18.25 56.33
C ARG A 216 0.64 -18.15 56.95
N CYS A 217 -0.29 -19.00 56.52
CA CYS A 217 -1.26 -19.59 57.44
C CYS A 217 -0.65 -20.96 57.80
N CYS A 218 0.00 -21.13 58.96
CA CYS A 218 -0.65 -21.42 60.26
C CYS A 218 -1.73 -22.50 60.08
N VAL A 219 -1.38 -23.76 60.34
CA VAL A 219 -1.54 -24.47 61.63
C VAL A 219 -2.98 -24.94 61.81
N GLU A 220 -3.08 -26.28 61.89
CA GLU A 220 -3.99 -27.11 62.70
C GLU A 220 -5.36 -26.56 63.14
N HIS A 221 -6.39 -27.34 62.77
CA HIS A 221 -7.71 -27.60 63.40
C HIS A 221 -8.73 -27.78 62.27
N CYS A 222 -9.53 -28.84 62.16
CA CYS A 222 -10.16 -29.68 63.16
C CYS A 222 -10.23 -31.15 62.70
N SER A 223 -10.52 -31.98 63.69
CA SER A 223 -10.98 -33.38 63.70
C SER A 223 -11.82 -33.86 62.53
#